data_AF-A0A8S0YG07-F1
#
_entry.id   AF-A0A8S0YG07-F1
#
_cell.length_a   1.000
_cell.length_b   1.000
_cell.length_c   1.000
_cell.angle_alpha   90.00
_cell.angle_beta   90.00
_cell.angle_gamma   90.00
#
_symmetry.space_group_name_H-M   'P 1'
#
loop_
_entity.id
_entity.type
_entity.pdbx_description
1 polymer ?
#
loop_
_entity_poly.entity_id
_entity_poly.type
_entity_poly.pdbx_seq_one_letter_code
_entity_poly.pdbx_strand_id
1 'polypeptide(L)' 'MNSQARDNIHKVKESLKSTQHCLQMAANEVENSNIKKQINNQLTQITNCLVECEKIASGLSQHKNQ' A
#
# COMPACT_ATOMS: atom_id res chain seq x y z
N MET A 1 21.43 7.13 8.74
CA MET A 1 20.19 6.55 9.30
C MET A 1 18.98 6.51 8.35
N ASN A 2 18.95 7.24 7.23
CA ASN A 2 17.80 7.20 6.30
C ASN A 2 17.80 6.04 5.27
N SER A 3 18.90 5.28 5.12
CA SER A 3 18.95 4.15 4.16
C SER A 3 18.01 3.01 4.57
N GLN A 4 18.16 2.49 5.79
CA GLN A 4 17.36 1.36 6.26
C GLN A 4 15.87 1.69 6.39
N ALA A 5 15.53 2.92 6.78
CA ALA A 5 14.14 3.39 6.78
C ALA A 5 13.53 3.40 5.38
N ARG A 6 14.28 3.85 4.36
CA ARG A 6 13.83 3.82 2.96
C ARG A 6 13.66 2.41 2.44
N ASP A 7 14.60 1.51 2.73
CA ASP A 7 14.52 0.12 2.31
C ASP A 7 13.30 -0.57 2.90
N ASN A 8 13.02 -0.32 4.19
CA ASN A 8 11.83 -0.87 4.85
C ASN A 8 10.54 -0.30 4.27
N ILE A 9 10.44 1.02 4.03
CA ILE A 9 9.27 1.62 3.39
C ILE A 9 9.08 1.11 1.96
N HIS A 10 10.16 0.92 1.20
CA HIS A 10 10.09 0.31 -0.12
C HIS A 10 9.52 -1.11 -0.08
N LYS A 11 9.99 -1.95 0.85
CA LYS A 11 9.44 -3.31 1.06
C LYS A 11 7.95 -3.27 1.41
N VAL A 12 7.55 -2.37 2.32
CA VAL A 12 6.12 -2.18 2.68
C VAL A 12 5.30 -1.81 1.45
N LYS A 13 5.76 -0.88 0.61
CA LYS A 13 5.06 -0.50 -0.64
C LYS A 13 4.86 -1.69 -1.57
N GLU A 14 5.89 -2.50 -1.80
CA GLU A 14 5.79 -3.67 -2.68
C GLU A 14 4.84 -4.74 -2.13
N SER A 15 4.86 -4.97 -0.81
CA SER A 15 3.89 -5.84 -0.16
C SER A 15 2.46 -5.32 -0.31
N LEU A 16 2.23 -4.02 -0.08
CA LEU A 16 0.91 -3.40 -0.21
C LEU A 16 0.37 -3.44 -1.64
N LYS A 17 1.22 -3.21 -2.66
CA LYS A 17 0.84 -3.37 -4.08
C LYS A 17 0.40 -4.80 -4.38
N SER A 18 1.15 -5.79 -3.87
CA SER A 18 0.81 -7.20 -4.03
C SER A 18 -0.52 -7.52 -3.37
N THR A 19 -0.76 -7.04 -2.14
CA THR A 19 -2.04 -7.20 -1.44
C THR A 19 -3.18 -6.52 -2.19
N GLN A 20 -2.97 -5.29 -2.70
CA GLN A 20 -3.96 -4.56 -3.50
C GLN A 20 -4.38 -5.36 -4.73
N HIS A 21 -3.41 -5.92 -5.45
CA HIS A 21 -3.68 -6.75 -6.63
C HIS A 21 -4.49 -8.00 -6.27
N CYS A 22 -4.09 -8.75 -5.24
CA CYS A 22 -4.82 -9.93 -4.80
C CYS A 22 -6.26 -9.61 -4.37
N LEU A 23 -6.48 -8.49 -3.66
CA LEU A 23 -7.82 -8.06 -3.26
C LEU A 23 -8.67 -7.60 -4.44
N GLN A 24 -8.09 -6.96 -5.46
CA GLN A 24 -8.80 -6.63 -6.69
C GLN A 24 -9.28 -7.90 -7.42
N MET A 25 -8.43 -8.92 -7.52
CA MET A 25 -8.82 -10.22 -8.06
C MET A 25 -9.95 -10.83 -7.23
N ALA A 26 -9.83 -10.86 -5.90
CA ALA A 26 -10.88 -11.39 -5.03
C ALA A 26 -12.21 -10.61 -5.16
N ALA A 27 -12.17 -9.28 -5.32
CA ALA A 27 -13.36 -8.47 -5.54
C ALA A 27 -14.07 -8.75 -6.88
N ASN A 28 -13.30 -9.19 -7.89
CA ASN A 28 -13.83 -9.53 -9.21
C ASN A 28 -14.52 -10.90 -9.20
N GLU A 29 -13.95 -11.87 -8.47
CA GLU A 29 -14.47 -13.25 -8.42
C GLU A 29 -15.58 -13.45 -7.37
N VAL A 30 -15.73 -12.55 -6.39
CA VAL A 30 -16.73 -12.73 -5.34
C VAL A 30 -18.14 -12.34 -5.81
N GLU A 31 -19.07 -13.30 -5.73
CA GLU A 31 -20.48 -13.09 -6.07
C GLU A 31 -21.29 -12.47 -4.91
N ASN A 32 -20.86 -12.74 -3.67
CA ASN A 32 -21.52 -12.20 -2.48
C ASN A 32 -21.26 -10.70 -2.36
N SER A 33 -22.31 -9.89 -2.55
CA SER A 33 -22.23 -8.42 -2.55
C SER A 33 -21.75 -7.83 -1.22
N ASN A 34 -22.08 -8.44 -0.08
CA ASN A 34 -21.61 -7.97 1.23
C ASN A 34 -20.11 -8.21 1.40
N ILE A 35 -19.63 -9.39 1.01
CA ILE A 35 -18.19 -9.69 1.03
C ILE A 35 -17.44 -8.81 0.03
N LYS A 36 -17.99 -8.59 -1.18
CA LYS A 36 -17.45 -7.65 -2.17
C LYS A 36 -17.26 -6.25 -1.59
N LYS A 37 -18.26 -5.75 -0.86
CA LYS A 37 -18.19 -4.45 -0.17
C LYS A 37 -17.07 -4.42 0.87
N GLN A 38 -16.89 -5.49 1.65
CA GLN A 38 -15.79 -5.57 2.62
C GLN A 38 -14.42 -5.58 1.94
N ILE A 39 -14.25 -6.33 0.85
CA ILE A 39 -13.01 -6.34 0.06
C ILE A 39 -12.72 -4.93 -0.51
N ASN A 40 -13.73 -4.25 -1.05
CA ASN A 40 -13.58 -2.89 -1.56
C ASN A 40 -13.22 -1.87 -0.47
N ASN A 41 -13.73 -2.03 0.75
CA ASN A 41 -13.31 -1.22 1.90
C ASN A 41 -11.83 -1.43 2.22
N GLN A 42 -11.35 -2.69 2.20
CA GLN A 42 -9.93 -3.01 2.42
C GLN A 42 -9.04 -2.47 1.29
N LEU A 43 -9.50 -2.53 0.04
CA LEU A 43 -8.81 -1.90 -1.10
C LEU A 43 -8.63 -0.39 -0.91
N THR A 44 -9.65 0.29 -0.38
CA THR A 44 -9.57 1.71 -0.07
C THR A 44 -8.53 1.99 1.01
N GLN A 45 -8.51 1.18 2.08
CA GLN A 45 -7.53 1.31 3.16
C GLN A 45 -6.09 1.10 2.67
N ILE A 46 -5.85 0.08 1.84
CA ILE A 46 -4.52 -0.18 1.26
C ILE A 46 -4.09 0.93 0.32
N THR A 47 -5.01 1.45 -0.50
CA THR A 47 -4.72 2.58 -1.39
C THR A 47 -4.28 3.81 -0.59
N ASN A 48 -4.98 4.13 0.50
CA ASN A 48 -4.58 5.22 1.38
C ASN A 48 -3.22 4.95 2.05
N CYS A 49 -2.97 3.72 2.49
CA CYS A 49 -1.69 3.34 3.09
C CYS A 49 -0.52 3.47 2.10
N LEU A 50 -0.72 3.12 0.82
CA LEU A 50 0.27 3.31 -0.24
C LEU A 50 0.63 4.79 -0.43
N VAL A 51 -0.38 5.67 -0.45
CA VAL A 51 -0.18 7.12 -0.55
C VAL A 51 0.62 7.66 0.65
N GLU A 52 0.32 7.21 1.86
CA GLU A 52 1.09 7.60 3.04
C GLU A 52 2.54 7.08 2.99
N CYS A 53 2.75 5.83 2.54
CA CYS A 53 4.10 5.29 2.33
C CYS A 53 4.90 6.11 1.30
N GLU A 54 4.23 6.66 0.28
CA GLU A 54 4.85 7.55 -0.71
C GLU A 54 5.27 8.89 -0.13
N LYS A 55 4.44 9.49 0.72
CA LYS A 55 4.78 10.73 1.44
C LYS A 55 5.99 10.49 2.36
N ILE A 56 5.99 9.38 3.11
CA ILE A 56 7.11 9.02 3.99
C ILE A 56 8.39 8.79 3.17
N ALA A 57 8.32 8.02 2.08
CA ALA A 57 9.48 7.77 1.22
C ALA A 57 10.05 9.07 0.61
N SER A 58 9.16 10.00 0.25
CA SER A 58 9.53 11.32 -0.29
C SER A 58 10.26 12.15 0.76
N GLY A 59 9.72 12.25 1.98
CA GLY A 59 10.36 12.94 3.11
C GLY A 59 11.73 12.35 3.45
N LEU A 60 11.85 11.02 3.49
CA LEU A 60 13.14 10.34 3.72
C LEU A 60 14.18 10.60 2.62
N SER A 61 13.74 10.95 1.41
CA SER A 61 14.61 11.26 0.27
C SER A 61 15.07 12.72 0.25
N GLN A 62 14.31 13.64 0.85
CA GLN A 62 14.66 15.06 0.95
C GLN A 62 15.84 15.32 1.89
N HIS A 63 16.02 14.50 2.93
CA HIS A 63 17.13 14.59 3.89
C HIS A 63 18.41 13.85 3.44
N LYS A 64 18.65 13.71 2.14
CA LYS A 64 19.85 13.07 1.58
C LYS A 64 20.99 14.06 1.27
N ASN A 65 20.72 15.37 1.36
CA ASN A 65 21.62 16.46 0.96
C ASN A 65 22.10 17.37 2.11
N GLN A 66 22.06 16.89 3.36
CA GLN A 66 22.71 17.55 4.51
C GLN A 66 23.77 16.62 5.07
#